data_AF-A0A9X3IXA6-F1
#
_entry.id   AF-A0A9X3IXA6-F1
#
_cell.length_a   1.000
_cell.length_b   1.000
_cell.length_c   1.000
_cell.angle_alpha   90.00
_cell.angle_beta   90.00
_cell.angle_gamma   90.00
#
_symmetry.space_group_name_H-M   'P 1'
#
loop_
_entity.id
_entity.type
_entity.pdbx_description
1 polymer ?
#
loop_
_entity_poly.entity_id
_entity_poly.type
_entity_poly.pdbx_seq_one_letter_code
_entity_poly.pdbx_strand_id
1 'polypeptide(L)'
;MSELVPRPQGPELLADLTTLVPDPNRLFVAYASLMQVQEGRTRQGRPYFDLVVSDAARTIAAKIWDDAPEAMEAARAARRGQPVKLLFRVEQYQGALQLNVRKLRGAQDDDDGYAPARVFGDGFERVAGKLCRTLVFDLETAPAHDPATMPASVVEAIRRHATREGCEPELVMSLSPLFGQIVSLAFMDGDDLDSEVWALGVPPGNDPRRLVGEVPPWLQLVSERELLQAFWLLAAQAEVVVSYNGRNFDVPFLLGRSLVHEVPARVDLLGSPYQVRPHLDLYRMVATGRSVAPASLDAVCWALGVESPKDGMSGADVAPAYARGELGAIATYNRGDVRATASVYQRVRDTVLRFRDDW
;
A
#
# COMPACT_ATOMS: atom_id res chain seq x y z
N MET A 1 46.79 -25.42 30.61
CA MET A 1 45.38 -25.56 30.21
C MET A 1 45.14 -24.58 29.08
N SER A 2 45.06 -25.06 27.84
CA SER A 2 44.74 -24.21 26.69
C SER A 2 43.31 -23.73 26.84
N GLU A 3 43.09 -22.43 27.01
CA GLU A 3 41.77 -21.84 26.88
C GLU A 3 41.25 -22.17 25.48
N LEU A 4 40.17 -22.93 25.42
CA LEU A 4 39.40 -23.16 24.20
C LEU A 4 38.84 -21.80 23.78
N VAL A 5 39.54 -21.11 22.88
CA VAL A 5 38.97 -19.99 22.13
C VAL A 5 37.69 -20.52 21.47
N PRO A 6 36.51 -19.99 21.81
CA PRO A 6 35.26 -20.45 21.20
C PRO A 6 35.39 -20.30 19.69
N ARG A 7 35.06 -21.35 18.94
CA ARG A 7 34.95 -21.22 17.47
C ARG A 7 33.98 -20.07 17.21
N PRO A 8 34.30 -19.14 16.29
CA PRO A 8 33.34 -18.11 15.92
C PRO A 8 32.06 -18.82 15.47
N GLN A 9 30.96 -18.56 16.16
CA GLN A 9 29.66 -19.06 15.75
C GLN A 9 29.39 -18.50 14.36
N GLY A 10 29.04 -19.37 13.42
CA GLY A 10 28.61 -18.93 12.09
C GLY A 10 27.42 -17.97 12.20
N PRO A 11 27.13 -17.21 11.13
CA PRO A 11 26.00 -16.29 11.15
C PRO A 11 24.70 -17.02 11.50
N GLU A 12 23.90 -16.47 12.40
CA GLU A 12 22.59 -17.01 12.76
C GLU A 12 21.55 -16.54 11.74
N LEU A 13 20.85 -17.48 11.09
CA LEU A 13 19.69 -17.15 10.28
C LEU A 13 18.48 -16.85 11.18
N LEU A 14 17.93 -15.65 11.06
CA LEU A 14 16.72 -15.24 11.75
C LEU A 14 15.48 -15.66 10.97
N ALA A 15 14.43 -16.06 11.71
CA ALA A 15 13.12 -16.34 11.13
C ALA A 15 12.38 -15.05 10.71
N ASP A 16 12.54 -13.99 11.51
CA ASP A 16 11.99 -12.65 11.30
C ASP A 16 12.82 -11.60 12.08
N LEU A 17 12.47 -10.32 11.93
CA LEU A 17 13.13 -9.16 12.52
C LEU A 17 12.54 -8.76 13.89
N THR A 18 11.61 -9.54 14.46
CA THR A 18 11.03 -9.24 15.78
C THR A 18 11.94 -9.65 16.93
N THR A 19 12.78 -10.67 16.73
CA THR A 19 13.65 -11.26 17.77
C THR A 19 15.04 -10.61 17.84
N LEU A 20 15.20 -9.39 17.31
CA LEU A 20 16.49 -8.72 17.26
C LEU A 20 16.98 -8.31 18.66
N VAL A 21 18.20 -8.74 19.01
CA VAL A 21 18.89 -8.39 20.25
C VAL A 21 20.21 -7.69 19.91
N PRO A 22 20.53 -6.53 20.51
CA PRO A 22 21.83 -5.90 20.31
C PRO A 22 22.99 -6.83 20.63
N ASP A 23 23.82 -7.09 19.63
CA ASP A 23 25.08 -7.80 19.79
C ASP A 23 26.03 -7.36 18.65
N PRO A 24 27.02 -6.49 18.94
CA PRO A 24 27.94 -5.98 17.92
C PRO A 24 28.97 -7.03 17.47
N ASN A 25 29.07 -8.18 18.15
CA ASN A 25 30.04 -9.22 17.83
C ASN A 25 29.41 -10.37 17.04
N ARG A 26 28.10 -10.56 17.16
CA ARG A 26 27.36 -11.63 16.48
C ARG A 26 26.88 -11.19 15.10
N LEU A 27 27.03 -12.09 14.14
CA LEU A 27 26.49 -11.91 12.79
C LEU A 27 25.16 -12.63 12.66
N PHE A 28 24.22 -11.96 12.02
CA PHE A 28 22.90 -12.46 11.71
C PHE A 28 22.67 -12.43 10.20
N VAL A 29 21.86 -13.35 9.72
CA VAL A 29 21.31 -13.38 8.37
C VAL A 29 19.81 -13.21 8.46
N ALA A 30 19.24 -12.36 7.63
CA ALA A 30 17.78 -12.28 7.47
C ALA A 30 17.44 -11.94 6.03
N TYR A 31 16.18 -12.22 5.66
CA TYR A 31 15.59 -11.78 4.41
C TYR A 31 14.60 -10.67 4.69
N ALA A 32 14.65 -9.60 3.89
CA ALA A 32 13.77 -8.45 4.04
C ALA A 32 13.59 -7.77 2.67
N SER A 33 12.56 -6.94 2.54
CA SER A 33 12.39 -6.02 1.42
C SER A 33 13.07 -4.69 1.75
N LEU A 34 13.74 -4.11 0.75
CA LEU A 34 14.32 -2.77 0.85
C LEU A 34 13.23 -1.70 0.72
N MET A 35 12.93 -0.98 1.78
CA MET A 35 11.92 0.09 1.80
C MET A 35 12.51 1.45 1.45
N GLN A 36 13.78 1.67 1.80
CA GLN A 36 14.52 2.89 1.50
C GLN A 36 15.99 2.55 1.25
N VAL A 37 16.59 3.23 0.28
CA VAL A 37 18.03 3.20 0.00
C VAL A 37 18.47 4.62 -0.28
N GLN A 38 19.27 5.21 0.61
CA GLN A 38 19.76 6.58 0.45
C GLN A 38 21.27 6.65 0.68
N GLU A 39 22.02 7.13 -0.30
CA GLU A 39 23.44 7.40 -0.11
C GLU A 39 23.62 8.72 0.66
N GLY A 40 24.46 8.68 1.68
CA GLY A 40 24.85 9.82 2.49
C GLY A 40 26.36 9.96 2.60
N ARG A 41 26.79 11.07 3.18
CA ARG A 41 28.19 11.31 3.56
C ARG A 41 28.27 11.70 5.02
N THR A 42 29.26 11.14 5.71
CA THR A 42 29.60 11.55 7.08
C THR A 42 30.15 12.99 7.08
N ARG A 43 30.31 13.60 8.25
CA ARG A 43 30.98 14.91 8.39
C ARG A 43 32.41 14.93 7.83
N GLN A 44 33.08 13.77 7.78
CA GLN A 44 34.42 13.61 7.20
C GLN A 44 34.39 13.28 5.70
N GLY A 45 33.22 13.30 5.06
CA GLY A 45 33.05 13.02 3.63
C GLY A 45 33.01 11.54 3.25
N ARG A 46 33.19 10.62 4.22
CA ARG A 46 33.11 9.17 3.98
C ARG A 46 31.69 8.76 3.58
N PRO A 47 31.51 7.96 2.51
CA PRO A 47 30.18 7.54 2.05
C PRO A 47 29.56 6.50 2.99
N TYR A 48 28.24 6.46 3.05
CA TYR A 48 27.47 5.40 3.70
C TYR A 48 26.10 5.28 3.03
N PHE A 49 25.39 4.17 3.26
CA PHE A 49 23.96 4.07 2.93
C PHE A 49 23.11 4.08 4.19
N ASP A 50 22.07 4.91 4.17
CA ASP A 50 20.93 4.82 5.08
C ASP A 50 19.83 3.97 4.42
N LEU A 51 19.47 2.88 5.09
CA LEU A 51 18.50 1.92 4.61
C LEU A 51 17.33 1.82 5.58
N VAL A 52 16.17 1.48 5.04
CA VAL A 52 15.04 0.96 5.81
C VAL A 52 14.70 -0.38 5.20
N VAL A 53 14.62 -1.42 6.02
CA VAL A 53 14.26 -2.77 5.58
C VAL A 53 13.04 -3.27 6.34
N SER A 54 12.23 -4.09 5.70
CA SER A 54 11.01 -4.63 6.29
C SER A 54 10.84 -6.09 5.95
N ASP A 55 10.47 -6.90 6.93
CA ASP A 55 9.91 -8.22 6.69
C ASP A 55 8.39 -8.22 6.94
N ALA A 56 7.76 -9.39 6.95
CA ALA A 56 6.32 -9.48 7.17
C ALA A 56 5.87 -8.90 8.52
N ALA A 57 6.77 -8.86 9.51
CA ALA A 57 6.47 -8.59 10.91
C ALA A 57 6.97 -7.22 11.40
N ARG A 58 8.06 -6.68 10.84
CA ARG A 58 8.69 -5.45 11.34
C ARG A 58 9.47 -4.69 10.27
N THR A 59 9.40 -3.36 10.36
CA THR A 59 10.30 -2.43 9.68
C THR A 59 11.40 -1.94 10.61
N ILE A 60 12.65 -1.90 10.15
CA ILE A 60 13.81 -1.45 10.93
C ILE A 60 14.80 -0.65 10.07
N ALA A 61 15.46 0.32 10.71
CA ALA A 61 16.56 1.07 10.10
C ALA A 61 17.81 0.20 9.96
N ALA A 62 18.57 0.42 8.90
CA ALA A 62 19.81 -0.28 8.61
C ALA A 62 20.84 0.70 8.02
N LYS A 63 22.12 0.44 8.23
CA LYS A 63 23.22 1.22 7.65
C LYS A 63 24.26 0.32 7.03
N ILE A 64 24.81 0.76 5.91
CA ILE A 64 26.03 0.21 5.34
C ILE A 64 27.10 1.29 5.42
N TRP A 65 28.21 0.96 6.06
CA TRP A 65 29.37 1.84 6.16
C TRP A 65 30.41 1.49 5.08
N ASP A 66 31.32 2.41 4.80
CA ASP A 66 32.36 2.28 3.77
C ASP A 66 33.40 1.20 4.06
N ASP A 67 33.40 0.61 5.25
CA ASP A 67 34.19 -0.57 5.61
C ASP A 67 33.56 -1.89 5.14
N ALA A 68 32.43 -1.84 4.42
CA ALA A 68 31.75 -2.96 3.77
C ALA A 68 31.59 -2.70 2.25
N PRO A 69 32.68 -2.69 1.46
CA PRO A 69 32.65 -2.26 0.06
C PRO A 69 31.74 -3.11 -0.84
N GLU A 70 31.68 -4.44 -0.63
CA GLU A 70 30.75 -5.31 -1.36
C GLU A 70 29.28 -4.91 -1.12
N ALA A 71 28.93 -4.57 0.12
CA ALA A 71 27.58 -4.13 0.47
C ALA A 71 27.27 -2.73 -0.09
N MET A 72 28.25 -1.82 -0.10
CA MET A 72 28.11 -0.48 -0.70
C MET A 72 27.80 -0.58 -2.20
N GLU A 73 28.53 -1.40 -2.94
CA GLU A 73 28.28 -1.62 -4.37
C GLU A 73 26.92 -2.28 -4.61
N ALA A 74 26.56 -3.28 -3.82
CA ALA A 74 25.25 -3.91 -3.91
C ALA A 74 24.12 -2.91 -3.63
N ALA A 75 24.28 -2.02 -2.64
CA ALA A 75 23.28 -1.00 -2.32
C ALA A 75 23.14 0.07 -3.41
N ARG A 76 24.22 0.43 -4.11
CA ARG A 76 24.15 1.31 -5.31
C ARG A 76 23.27 0.74 -6.41
N ALA A 77 23.29 -0.59 -6.58
CA ALA A 77 22.50 -1.30 -7.59
C ALA A 77 21.10 -1.70 -7.09
N ALA A 78 20.88 -1.63 -5.78
CA ALA A 78 19.66 -2.11 -5.15
C ALA A 78 18.47 -1.19 -5.45
N ARG A 79 17.27 -1.78 -5.45
CA ARG A 79 16.03 -1.07 -5.73
C ARG A 79 15.10 -1.16 -4.52
N ARG A 80 14.29 -0.11 -4.33
CA ARG A 80 13.16 -0.20 -3.40
C ARG A 80 12.23 -1.35 -3.82
N GLY A 81 11.70 -2.04 -2.83
CA GLY A 81 10.87 -3.23 -2.95
C GLY A 81 11.61 -4.53 -3.26
N GLN A 82 12.92 -4.47 -3.49
CA GLN A 82 13.72 -5.66 -3.79
C GLN A 82 13.84 -6.54 -2.53
N PRO A 83 13.50 -7.85 -2.62
CA PRO A 83 13.84 -8.79 -1.57
C PRO A 83 15.35 -9.02 -1.55
N VAL A 84 15.95 -8.87 -0.37
CA VAL A 84 17.39 -8.98 -0.17
C VAL A 84 17.71 -9.97 0.95
N LYS A 85 18.87 -10.60 0.81
CA LYS A 85 19.56 -11.33 1.87
C LYS A 85 20.58 -10.39 2.51
N LEU A 86 20.44 -10.18 3.81
CA LEU A 86 21.27 -9.29 4.60
C LEU A 86 22.16 -10.13 5.52
N LEU A 87 23.46 -9.83 5.57
CA LEU A 87 24.34 -10.24 6.66
C LEU A 87 24.65 -9.01 7.49
N PHE A 88 24.37 -9.00 8.78
CA PHE A 88 24.45 -7.79 9.61
C PHE A 88 24.78 -8.07 11.07
N ARG A 89 25.10 -7.00 11.80
CA ARG A 89 25.12 -6.94 13.27
C ARG A 89 23.94 -6.12 13.75
N VAL A 90 23.44 -6.41 14.94
CA VAL A 90 22.39 -5.60 15.57
C VAL A 90 23.07 -4.62 16.51
N GLU A 91 22.88 -3.33 16.24
CA GLU A 91 23.39 -2.23 17.04
C GLU A 91 22.23 -1.46 17.69
N GLN A 92 22.56 -0.65 18.69
CA GLN A 92 21.64 0.29 19.30
C GLN A 92 22.19 1.70 19.17
N TYR A 93 21.42 2.59 18.55
CA TYR A 93 21.78 3.99 18.37
C TYR A 93 20.68 4.88 18.95
N GLN A 94 21.03 5.75 19.88
CA GLN A 94 20.08 6.63 20.59
C GLN A 94 18.84 5.89 21.15
N GLY A 95 19.05 4.65 21.63
CA GLY A 95 17.98 3.82 22.19
C GLY A 95 17.19 2.98 21.18
N ALA A 96 17.33 3.24 19.87
CA ALA A 96 16.67 2.47 18.81
C ALA A 96 17.57 1.37 18.24
N LEU A 97 16.98 0.22 17.90
CA LEU A 97 17.70 -0.84 17.18
C LEU A 97 17.97 -0.44 15.74
N GLN A 98 19.15 -0.79 15.24
CA GLN A 98 19.58 -0.59 13.86
C GLN A 98 20.44 -1.76 13.40
N LEU A 99 20.34 -2.11 12.12
CA LEU A 99 21.20 -3.13 11.51
C LEU A 99 22.47 -2.48 10.94
N ASN A 100 23.65 -2.95 11.34
CA ASN A 100 24.91 -2.65 10.64
C ASN A 100 25.16 -3.74 9.60
N VAL A 101 24.82 -3.45 8.35
CA VAL A 101 24.83 -4.39 7.23
C VAL A 101 26.24 -4.55 6.69
N ARG A 102 26.73 -5.79 6.70
CA ARG A 102 28.08 -6.19 6.27
C ARG A 102 28.09 -6.80 4.87
N LYS A 103 27.01 -7.49 4.47
CA LYS A 103 26.77 -7.95 3.09
C LYS A 103 25.31 -7.77 2.73
N LEU A 104 25.07 -7.43 1.47
CA LEU A 104 23.74 -7.29 0.88
C LEU A 104 23.77 -7.91 -0.51
N ARG A 105 22.74 -8.69 -0.85
CA ARG A 105 22.47 -9.12 -2.21
C ARG A 105 20.98 -9.38 -2.40
N GLY A 106 20.50 -9.44 -3.64
CA GLY A 106 19.16 -9.94 -3.93
C GLY A 106 18.95 -11.34 -3.36
N ALA A 107 17.77 -11.60 -2.81
CA ALA A 107 17.34 -12.94 -2.42
C ALA A 107 17.13 -13.80 -3.68
N GLN A 108 17.37 -15.10 -3.55
CA GLN A 108 17.17 -16.07 -4.63
C GLN A 108 16.15 -17.12 -4.17
N ASP A 109 15.35 -17.68 -5.06
CA ASP A 109 14.30 -18.64 -4.68
C ASP A 109 14.85 -19.93 -4.05
N ASP A 110 16.11 -20.28 -4.34
CA ASP A 110 16.84 -21.43 -3.80
C ASP A 110 17.64 -21.11 -2.53
N ASP A 111 17.54 -19.89 -2.00
CA ASP A 111 18.18 -19.50 -0.75
C ASP A 111 17.59 -20.26 0.44
N ASP A 112 18.45 -20.91 1.23
CA ASP A 112 18.02 -21.56 2.47
C ASP A 112 17.36 -20.55 3.44
N GLY A 113 16.15 -20.90 3.88
CA GLY A 113 15.31 -20.08 4.76
C GLY A 113 14.58 -18.89 4.12
N TYR A 114 14.77 -18.63 2.82
CA TYR A 114 14.01 -17.61 2.11
C TYR A 114 12.58 -18.08 1.83
N ALA A 115 11.62 -17.20 2.09
CA ALA A 115 10.23 -17.40 1.69
C ALA A 115 9.59 -16.02 1.45
N PRO A 116 8.97 -15.76 0.29
CA PRO A 116 8.30 -14.48 0.03
C PRO A 116 7.28 -14.10 1.11
N ALA A 117 6.52 -15.08 1.63
CA ALA A 117 5.56 -14.86 2.72
C ALA A 117 6.22 -14.36 4.02
N ARG A 118 7.50 -14.68 4.29
CA ARG A 118 8.21 -14.15 5.46
C ARG A 118 8.70 -12.73 5.25
N VAL A 119 8.99 -12.34 4.01
CA VAL A 119 9.49 -11.00 3.67
C VAL A 119 8.35 -10.01 3.48
N PHE A 120 7.31 -10.41 2.75
CA PHE A 120 6.22 -9.52 2.39
C PHE A 120 5.01 -9.73 3.32
N GLY A 121 4.75 -10.97 3.72
CA GLY A 121 3.56 -11.37 4.47
C GLY A 121 2.52 -12.06 3.59
N ASP A 122 1.41 -12.44 4.23
CA ASP A 122 0.24 -12.99 3.55
C ASP A 122 -0.28 -12.05 2.45
N GLY A 123 -0.79 -12.62 1.37
CA GLY A 123 -1.37 -11.86 0.25
C GLY A 123 -0.38 -11.44 -0.82
N PHE A 124 0.94 -11.61 -0.62
CA PHE A 124 1.96 -11.26 -1.63
C PHE A 124 1.74 -11.93 -2.98
N GLU A 125 1.40 -13.22 -3.01
CA GLU A 125 1.14 -13.97 -4.25
C GLU A 125 0.04 -13.34 -5.12
N ARG A 126 -0.91 -12.62 -4.50
CA ARG A 126 -1.99 -11.94 -5.21
C ARG A 126 -1.49 -10.75 -6.03
N VAL A 127 -0.40 -10.14 -5.58
CA VAL A 127 0.19 -8.92 -6.16
C VAL A 127 1.61 -9.13 -6.68
N ALA A 128 2.11 -10.36 -6.66
CA ALA A 128 3.38 -10.74 -7.26
C ALA A 128 3.36 -10.38 -8.76
N GLY A 129 4.38 -9.66 -9.20
CA GLY A 129 4.48 -9.12 -10.57
C GLY A 129 3.56 -7.92 -10.87
N LYS A 130 2.82 -7.40 -9.88
CA LYS A 130 1.93 -6.23 -10.01
C LYS A 130 2.39 -5.03 -9.17
N LEU A 131 3.63 -5.06 -8.68
CA LEU A 131 4.19 -3.95 -7.90
C LEU A 131 4.33 -2.71 -8.79
N CYS A 132 3.92 -1.58 -8.24
CA CYS A 132 3.95 -0.29 -8.92
C CYS A 132 5.04 0.59 -8.30
N ARG A 133 5.81 1.31 -9.12
CA ARG A 133 6.68 2.38 -8.63
C ARG A 133 5.83 3.53 -8.12
N THR A 134 4.85 3.94 -8.92
CA THR A 134 3.82 4.93 -8.58
C THR A 134 2.48 4.20 -8.51
N LEU A 135 1.99 3.89 -7.31
CA LEU A 135 0.72 3.18 -7.15
C LEU A 135 -0.46 4.17 -7.28
N VAL A 136 -1.14 4.18 -8.41
CA VAL A 136 -2.43 4.87 -8.56
C VAL A 136 -3.54 3.89 -8.21
N PHE A 137 -4.46 4.26 -7.33
CA PHE A 137 -5.55 3.38 -6.92
C PHE A 137 -6.85 4.14 -6.65
N ASP A 138 -7.94 3.37 -6.63
CA ASP A 138 -9.29 3.81 -6.26
C ASP A 138 -10.08 2.60 -5.70
N LEU A 139 -11.12 2.84 -4.89
CA LEU A 139 -11.94 1.79 -4.29
C LEU A 139 -13.44 2.05 -4.36
N GLU A 140 -14.22 0.97 -4.38
CA GLU A 140 -15.68 1.00 -4.30
C GLU A 140 -16.18 0.28 -3.06
N THR A 141 -17.27 0.79 -2.50
CA THR A 141 -17.84 0.29 -1.25
C THR A 141 -19.32 -0.03 -1.38
N ALA A 142 -19.77 -0.99 -0.56
CA ALA A 142 -21.17 -1.35 -0.42
C ALA A 142 -21.48 -1.68 1.05
N PRO A 143 -22.74 -1.81 1.46
CA PRO A 143 -23.09 -2.24 2.82
C PRO A 143 -22.50 -3.63 3.11
N ALA A 144 -21.90 -3.81 4.30
CA ALA A 144 -21.33 -5.09 4.75
C ALA A 144 -22.33 -5.97 5.50
N HIS A 145 -23.38 -5.36 6.05
CA HIS A 145 -24.29 -6.00 6.98
C HIS A 145 -25.73 -5.83 6.55
N ASP A 146 -26.54 -6.86 6.79
CA ASP A 146 -28.00 -6.73 6.75
C ASP A 146 -28.44 -5.96 8.02
N PRO A 147 -29.11 -4.80 7.89
CA PRO A 147 -29.63 -4.04 9.03
C PRO A 147 -30.48 -4.86 10.00
N ALA A 148 -31.17 -5.91 9.52
CA ALA A 148 -31.96 -6.80 10.37
C ALA A 148 -31.11 -7.63 11.36
N THR A 149 -29.82 -7.79 11.08
CA THR A 149 -28.87 -8.53 11.92
C THR A 149 -28.09 -7.65 12.90
N MET A 150 -28.26 -6.32 12.83
CA MET A 150 -27.50 -5.35 13.61
C MET A 150 -28.22 -4.97 14.92
N PRO A 151 -27.49 -4.51 15.97
CA PRO A 151 -28.12 -3.99 17.17
C PRO A 151 -29.03 -2.79 16.87
N ALA A 152 -30.23 -2.75 17.47
CA ALA A 152 -31.23 -1.71 17.21
C ALA A 152 -30.70 -0.29 17.44
N SER A 153 -29.83 -0.10 18.44
CA SER A 153 -29.19 1.20 18.72
C SER A 153 -28.26 1.66 17.59
N VAL A 154 -27.61 0.73 16.90
CA VAL A 154 -26.73 1.03 15.74
C VAL A 154 -27.59 1.38 14.53
N VAL A 155 -28.63 0.60 14.25
CA VAL A 155 -29.57 0.87 13.16
C VAL A 155 -30.21 2.26 13.32
N GLU A 156 -30.63 2.60 14.54
CA GLU A 156 -31.20 3.93 14.83
C GLU A 156 -30.18 5.06 14.64
N ALA A 157 -28.92 4.83 15.01
CA ALA A 157 -27.85 5.81 14.76
C ALA A 157 -27.60 6.05 13.27
N ILE A 158 -27.62 4.99 12.45
CA ILE A 158 -27.51 5.05 10.99
C ILE A 158 -28.69 5.84 10.41
N ARG A 159 -29.93 5.48 10.80
CA ARG A 159 -31.14 6.18 10.33
C ARG A 159 -31.14 7.65 10.68
N ARG A 160 -30.78 8.01 11.91
CA ARG A 160 -30.68 9.42 12.33
C ARG A 160 -29.66 10.19 11.49
N HIS A 161 -28.53 9.56 11.15
CA HIS A 161 -27.53 10.17 10.27
C HIS A 161 -28.09 10.35 8.86
N ALA A 162 -28.69 9.30 8.29
CA ALA A 162 -29.31 9.31 6.96
C ALA A 162 -30.35 10.43 6.82
N THR A 163 -31.25 10.58 7.80
CA THR A 163 -32.23 11.68 7.87
C THR A 163 -31.56 13.06 7.89
N ARG A 164 -30.45 13.22 8.61
CA ARG A 164 -29.74 14.50 8.71
C ARG A 164 -29.06 14.88 7.40
N GLU A 165 -28.46 13.91 6.72
CA GLU A 165 -27.77 14.12 5.43
C GLU A 165 -28.74 14.08 4.23
N GLY A 166 -30.00 13.68 4.44
CA GLY A 166 -31.02 13.61 3.39
C GLY A 166 -30.78 12.47 2.39
N CYS A 167 -30.26 11.33 2.86
CA CYS A 167 -29.97 10.16 2.03
C CYS A 167 -30.54 8.86 2.61
N GLU A 168 -30.45 7.78 1.84
CA GLU A 168 -30.88 6.44 2.27
C GLU A 168 -29.89 5.83 3.28
N PRO A 169 -30.35 5.06 4.28
CA PRO A 169 -29.49 4.38 5.25
C PRO A 169 -28.39 3.51 4.62
N GLU A 170 -28.68 2.86 3.50
CA GLU A 170 -27.73 2.02 2.74
C GLU A 170 -26.54 2.83 2.23
N LEU A 171 -26.76 4.09 1.82
CA LEU A 171 -25.67 4.97 1.41
C LEU A 171 -24.79 5.32 2.60
N VAL A 172 -25.38 5.64 3.76
CA VAL A 172 -24.63 5.89 5.00
C VAL A 172 -23.78 4.67 5.39
N MET A 173 -24.33 3.47 5.24
CA MET A 173 -23.59 2.24 5.51
C MET A 173 -22.43 2.06 4.53
N SER A 174 -22.66 2.29 3.24
CA SER A 174 -21.63 2.17 2.19
C SER A 174 -20.48 3.17 2.39
N LEU A 175 -20.78 4.37 2.91
CA LEU A 175 -19.77 5.42 3.16
C LEU A 175 -19.08 5.31 4.52
N SER A 176 -19.43 4.32 5.34
CA SER A 176 -18.83 4.10 6.66
C SER A 176 -17.99 2.83 6.68
N PRO A 177 -16.68 2.88 7.03
CA PRO A 177 -15.89 1.65 7.15
C PRO A 177 -16.36 0.72 8.27
N LEU A 178 -17.18 1.20 9.20
CA LEU A 178 -17.75 0.37 10.26
C LEU A 178 -18.94 -0.47 9.80
N PHE A 179 -19.64 -0.03 8.74
CA PHE A 179 -20.89 -0.63 8.30
C PHE A 179 -20.87 -1.10 6.84
N GLY A 180 -19.89 -0.64 6.07
CA GLY A 180 -19.63 -1.02 4.70
C GLY A 180 -18.45 -1.96 4.57
N GLN A 181 -18.24 -2.46 3.35
CA GLN A 181 -17.12 -3.29 2.93
C GLN A 181 -16.56 -2.73 1.62
N ILE A 182 -15.28 -2.95 1.38
CA ILE A 182 -14.66 -2.69 0.09
C ILE A 182 -15.06 -3.84 -0.84
N VAL A 183 -15.68 -3.52 -1.98
CA VAL A 183 -16.13 -4.50 -2.97
C VAL A 183 -15.22 -4.57 -4.19
N SER A 184 -14.58 -3.46 -4.54
CA SER A 184 -13.59 -3.38 -5.61
C SER A 184 -12.45 -2.47 -5.19
N LEU A 185 -11.22 -2.84 -5.53
CA LEU A 185 -10.04 -1.98 -5.46
C LEU A 185 -9.29 -2.14 -6.76
N ALA A 186 -9.23 -1.08 -7.57
CA ALA A 186 -8.45 -1.08 -8.80
C ALA A 186 -7.14 -0.30 -8.60
N PHE A 187 -6.12 -0.67 -9.37
CA PHE A 187 -4.81 -0.02 -9.30
C PHE A 187 -3.97 -0.23 -10.56
N MET A 188 -3.01 0.66 -10.79
CA MET A 188 -2.03 0.58 -11.87
C MET A 188 -0.73 1.33 -11.53
N ASP A 189 0.31 1.14 -12.34
CA ASP A 189 1.50 1.97 -12.25
C ASP A 189 1.26 3.30 -12.99
N GLY A 190 1.24 4.41 -12.25
CA GLY A 190 0.97 5.74 -12.79
C GLY A 190 2.07 6.30 -13.69
N ASP A 191 3.27 5.69 -13.68
CA ASP A 191 4.36 6.10 -14.56
C ASP A 191 4.18 5.60 -16.01
N ASP A 192 3.32 4.60 -16.24
CA ASP A 192 3.02 4.00 -17.55
C ASP A 192 1.50 3.89 -17.78
N LEU A 193 0.93 4.79 -18.58
CA LEU A 193 -0.52 4.79 -18.88
C LEU A 193 -0.97 3.59 -19.74
N ASP A 194 -0.03 2.94 -20.43
CA ASP A 194 -0.31 1.74 -21.21
C ASP A 194 -0.27 0.47 -20.34
N SER A 195 0.11 0.60 -19.07
CA SER A 195 0.11 -0.53 -18.13
C SER A 195 -1.29 -1.10 -17.87
N GLU A 196 -1.33 -2.39 -17.57
CA GLU A 196 -2.58 -3.07 -17.23
C GLU A 196 -3.13 -2.51 -15.91
N VAL A 197 -4.45 -2.24 -15.89
CA VAL A 197 -5.14 -1.82 -14.67
C VAL A 197 -5.78 -3.05 -14.05
N TRP A 198 -5.25 -3.44 -12.91
CA TRP A 198 -5.69 -4.60 -12.16
C TRP A 198 -6.83 -4.22 -11.21
N ALA A 199 -7.69 -5.19 -10.89
CA ALA A 199 -8.69 -5.03 -9.85
C ALA A 199 -8.74 -6.25 -8.92
N LEU A 200 -8.93 -5.99 -7.63
CA LEU A 200 -9.27 -6.99 -6.62
C LEU A 200 -10.76 -6.82 -6.30
N GLY A 201 -11.54 -7.86 -6.51
CA GLY A 201 -12.99 -7.85 -6.27
C GLY A 201 -13.39 -8.80 -5.15
N VAL A 202 -14.27 -8.34 -4.26
CA VAL A 202 -14.86 -9.16 -3.19
C VAL A 202 -16.23 -9.63 -3.65
N PRO A 203 -16.46 -10.94 -3.85
CA PRO A 203 -17.80 -11.43 -4.22
C PRO A 203 -18.82 -11.18 -3.09
N PRO A 204 -20.10 -10.91 -3.40
CA PRO A 204 -21.15 -10.80 -2.40
C PRO A 204 -21.16 -12.00 -1.46
N GLY A 205 -21.03 -11.75 -0.15
CA GLY A 205 -20.97 -12.80 0.87
C GLY A 205 -19.77 -13.76 0.73
N ASN A 206 -18.68 -13.32 0.09
CA ASN A 206 -17.51 -14.13 -0.26
C ASN A 206 -17.84 -15.39 -1.09
N ASP A 207 -18.92 -15.36 -1.88
CA ASP A 207 -19.34 -16.48 -2.72
C ASP A 207 -19.31 -16.12 -4.21
N PRO A 208 -18.30 -16.58 -4.98
CA PRO A 208 -18.21 -16.35 -6.42
C PRO A 208 -19.43 -16.83 -7.22
N ARG A 209 -20.23 -17.78 -6.69
CA ARG A 209 -21.44 -18.28 -7.36
C ARG A 209 -22.58 -17.26 -7.39
N ARG A 210 -22.47 -16.17 -6.61
CA ARG A 210 -23.43 -15.05 -6.61
C ARG A 210 -23.13 -14.02 -7.68
N LEU A 211 -22.02 -14.16 -8.41
CA LEU A 211 -21.65 -13.23 -9.47
C LEU A 211 -22.50 -13.46 -10.73
N VAL A 212 -22.78 -12.37 -11.43
CA VAL A 212 -23.43 -12.37 -12.73
C VAL A 212 -22.45 -11.83 -13.78
N GLY A 213 -22.41 -12.47 -14.93
CA GLY A 213 -21.50 -12.13 -16.03
C GLY A 213 -20.13 -12.80 -15.93
N GLU A 214 -19.26 -12.47 -16.87
CA GLU A 214 -17.90 -13.02 -16.92
C GLU A 214 -16.97 -12.25 -15.97
N VAL A 215 -16.04 -12.97 -15.36
CA VAL A 215 -14.95 -12.37 -14.56
C VAL A 215 -13.76 -12.17 -15.50
N PRO A 216 -13.41 -10.93 -15.85
CA PRO A 216 -12.31 -10.66 -16.75
C PRO A 216 -10.95 -11.04 -16.11
N PRO A 217 -9.92 -11.36 -16.91
CA PRO A 217 -8.63 -11.85 -16.40
C PRO A 217 -7.86 -10.81 -15.56
N TRP A 218 -8.16 -9.52 -15.71
CA TRP A 218 -7.59 -8.43 -14.91
C TRP A 218 -8.31 -8.23 -13.56
N LEU A 219 -9.46 -8.89 -13.35
CA LEU A 219 -10.20 -8.89 -12.08
C LEU A 219 -9.91 -10.17 -11.30
N GLN A 220 -9.24 -10.04 -10.16
CA GLN A 220 -8.98 -11.16 -9.27
C GLN A 220 -9.99 -11.19 -8.12
N LEU A 221 -10.70 -12.30 -7.96
CA LEU A 221 -11.62 -12.49 -6.84
C LEU A 221 -10.87 -12.86 -5.57
N VAL A 222 -11.13 -12.14 -4.49
CA VAL A 222 -10.48 -12.29 -3.18
C VAL A 222 -11.47 -12.07 -2.04
N SER A 223 -11.12 -12.47 -0.83
CA SER A 223 -11.80 -11.96 0.38
C SER A 223 -11.41 -10.51 0.66
N GLU A 224 -12.25 -9.77 1.40
CA GLU A 224 -11.91 -8.39 1.82
C GLU A 224 -10.60 -8.34 2.63
N ARG A 225 -10.34 -9.36 3.46
CA ARG A 225 -9.07 -9.47 4.20
C ARG A 225 -7.86 -9.58 3.27
N GLU A 226 -7.94 -10.44 2.25
CA GLU A 226 -6.87 -10.58 1.26
C GLU A 226 -6.69 -9.30 0.43
N LEU A 227 -7.78 -8.59 0.10
CA LEU A 227 -7.73 -7.28 -0.56
C LEU A 227 -6.95 -6.26 0.28
N LEU A 228 -7.24 -6.17 1.57
CA LEU A 228 -6.54 -5.27 2.50
C LEU A 228 -5.05 -5.61 2.61
N GLN A 229 -4.72 -6.90 2.73
CA GLN A 229 -3.33 -7.37 2.76
C GLN A 229 -2.58 -6.98 1.49
N ALA A 230 -3.20 -7.21 0.33
CA ALA A 230 -2.66 -6.85 -0.97
C ALA A 230 -2.45 -5.33 -1.12
N PHE A 231 -3.42 -4.51 -0.70
CA PHE A 231 -3.28 -3.06 -0.75
C PHE A 231 -2.10 -2.56 0.09
N TRP A 232 -1.99 -2.98 1.36
CA TRP A 232 -0.92 -2.49 2.22
C TRP A 232 0.47 -2.96 1.76
N LEU A 233 0.54 -4.11 1.10
CA LEU A 233 1.74 -4.56 0.41
C LEU A 233 2.11 -3.61 -0.73
N LEU A 234 1.19 -3.40 -1.68
CA LEU A 234 1.40 -2.50 -2.82
C LEU A 234 1.81 -1.10 -2.34
N ALA A 235 1.07 -0.53 -1.39
CA ALA A 235 1.29 0.82 -0.86
C ALA A 235 2.64 0.95 -0.15
N ALA A 236 3.07 -0.06 0.62
CA ALA A 236 4.36 -0.02 1.28
C ALA A 236 5.52 -0.08 0.27
N GLN A 237 5.38 -0.88 -0.80
CA GLN A 237 6.42 -1.03 -1.81
C GLN A 237 6.53 0.19 -2.75
N ALA A 238 5.41 0.91 -3.01
CA ALA A 238 5.37 2.05 -3.91
C ALA A 238 6.20 3.25 -3.41
N GLU A 239 6.90 3.95 -4.32
CA GLU A 239 7.59 5.21 -3.99
C GLU A 239 6.63 6.33 -3.65
N VAL A 240 5.47 6.32 -4.29
CA VAL A 240 4.35 7.21 -4.03
C VAL A 240 3.06 6.44 -4.27
N VAL A 241 2.11 6.63 -3.37
CA VAL A 241 0.72 6.24 -3.54
C VAL A 241 -0.05 7.46 -4.02
N VAL A 242 -0.89 7.31 -5.03
CA VAL A 242 -1.65 8.37 -5.66
C VAL A 242 -3.13 8.01 -5.64
N SER A 243 -3.96 8.95 -5.19
CA SER A 243 -5.42 8.82 -5.20
C SER A 243 -6.07 10.14 -5.60
N TYR A 244 -7.38 10.13 -5.85
CA TYR A 244 -8.18 11.33 -5.96
C TYR A 244 -9.13 11.44 -4.77
N ASN A 245 -8.89 12.39 -3.86
CA ASN A 245 -9.66 12.58 -2.62
C ASN A 245 -9.51 11.43 -1.58
N GLY A 246 -8.50 10.57 -1.75
CA GLY A 246 -8.33 9.39 -0.90
C GLY A 246 -7.96 9.69 0.55
N ARG A 247 -7.45 10.87 0.89
CA ARG A 247 -7.24 11.24 2.31
C ARG A 247 -8.55 11.49 3.05
N ASN A 248 -9.62 11.82 2.33
CA ASN A 248 -10.92 12.10 2.93
C ASN A 248 -11.86 10.89 2.90
N PHE A 249 -11.58 9.89 2.06
CA PHE A 249 -12.45 8.72 1.91
C PHE A 249 -11.68 7.40 1.91
N ASP A 250 -10.95 7.09 0.84
CA ASP A 250 -10.36 5.78 0.56
C ASP A 250 -9.44 5.28 1.70
N VAL A 251 -8.47 6.11 2.10
CA VAL A 251 -7.48 5.74 3.10
C VAL A 251 -8.12 5.60 4.49
N PRO A 252 -8.97 6.53 4.98
CA PRO A 252 -9.77 6.30 6.18
C PRO A 252 -10.61 5.02 6.11
N PHE A 253 -11.18 4.70 4.93
CA PHE A 253 -11.98 3.50 4.74
C PHE A 253 -11.12 2.24 4.87
N LEU A 254 -10.00 2.17 4.16
CA LEU A 254 -9.01 1.11 4.23
C LEU A 254 -8.52 0.89 5.66
N LEU A 255 -8.21 1.94 6.42
CA LEU A 255 -7.79 1.85 7.82
C LEU A 255 -8.91 1.30 8.72
N GLY A 256 -10.14 1.78 8.55
CA GLY A 256 -11.27 1.29 9.33
C GLY A 256 -11.59 -0.19 9.04
N ARG A 257 -11.51 -0.61 7.77
CA ARG A 257 -11.66 -2.03 7.41
C ARG A 257 -10.47 -2.88 7.88
N SER A 258 -9.26 -2.33 7.85
CA SER A 258 -8.06 -2.97 8.41
C SER A 258 -8.21 -3.23 9.90
N LEU A 259 -8.81 -2.30 10.65
CA LEU A 259 -9.15 -2.49 12.06
C LEU A 259 -10.16 -3.64 12.25
N VAL A 260 -11.21 -3.70 11.42
CA VAL A 260 -12.24 -4.76 11.49
C VAL A 260 -11.67 -6.14 11.16
N HIS A 261 -10.72 -6.22 10.22
CA HIS A 261 -10.13 -7.48 9.73
C HIS A 261 -8.80 -7.87 10.38
N GLU A 262 -8.33 -7.08 11.35
CA GLU A 262 -7.04 -7.26 12.03
C GLU A 262 -5.85 -7.32 11.03
N VAL A 263 -5.91 -6.50 9.98
CA VAL A 263 -4.84 -6.39 8.97
C VAL A 263 -3.96 -5.18 9.33
N PRO A 264 -2.65 -5.35 9.53
CA PRO A 264 -1.78 -4.22 9.83
C PRO A 264 -1.62 -3.27 8.64
N ALA A 265 -1.80 -1.98 8.89
CA ALA A 265 -1.36 -0.95 7.95
C ALA A 265 0.17 -0.91 7.91
N ARG A 266 0.75 -0.97 6.71
CA ARG A 266 2.22 -1.08 6.52
C ARG A 266 2.91 0.26 6.20
N VAL A 267 2.15 1.29 5.90
CA VAL A 267 2.63 2.65 5.58
C VAL A 267 1.61 3.69 6.03
N ASP A 268 2.08 4.82 6.57
CA ASP A 268 1.19 5.93 6.96
C ASP A 268 0.85 6.79 5.73
N LEU A 269 -0.40 6.68 5.27
CA LEU A 269 -0.95 7.45 4.14
C LEU A 269 -1.81 8.65 4.60
N LEU A 270 -1.99 8.84 5.92
CA LEU A 270 -2.75 9.94 6.52
C LEU A 270 -1.87 10.99 7.19
N GLY A 271 -0.54 10.87 7.12
CA GLY A 271 0.43 11.86 7.59
C GLY A 271 0.16 13.28 7.07
N SER A 272 1.10 14.21 7.24
CA SER A 272 0.82 15.64 6.97
C SER A 272 0.06 15.88 5.64
N PRO A 273 -1.07 16.63 5.65
CA PRO A 273 -1.91 16.83 4.47
C PRO A 273 -1.22 17.62 3.34
N TYR A 274 -0.06 18.22 3.63
CA TYR A 274 0.74 18.97 2.67
C TYR A 274 1.89 18.14 2.07
N GLN A 275 2.20 16.98 2.66
CA GLN A 275 3.24 16.09 2.13
C GLN A 275 2.73 15.37 0.89
N VAL A 276 3.54 15.36 -0.17
CA VAL A 276 3.26 14.62 -1.41
C VAL A 276 3.74 13.17 -1.38
N ARG A 277 4.51 12.80 -0.35
CA ARG A 277 4.98 11.42 -0.10
C ARG A 277 4.75 11.05 1.38
N PRO A 278 4.43 9.79 1.70
CA PRO A 278 4.27 8.67 0.77
C PRO A 278 2.96 8.71 -0.04
N HIS A 279 2.05 9.63 0.25
CA HIS A 279 0.73 9.72 -0.40
C HIS A 279 0.47 11.10 -1.03
N LEU A 280 0.33 11.11 -2.36
CA LEU A 280 -0.12 12.25 -3.17
C LEU A 280 -1.63 12.14 -3.41
N ASP A 281 -2.41 12.94 -2.68
CA ASP A 281 -3.84 13.10 -2.96
C ASP A 281 -4.02 14.23 -3.99
N LEU A 282 -4.41 13.88 -5.22
CA LEU A 282 -4.55 14.82 -6.33
C LEU A 282 -5.64 15.86 -6.07
N TYR A 283 -6.68 15.51 -5.31
CA TYR A 283 -7.73 16.45 -4.95
C TYR A 283 -7.14 17.64 -4.18
N ARG A 284 -6.11 17.42 -3.35
CA ARG A 284 -5.44 18.50 -2.61
C ARG A 284 -4.59 19.41 -3.47
N MET A 285 -4.18 18.95 -4.67
CA MET A 285 -3.42 19.78 -5.61
C MET A 285 -4.33 20.71 -6.41
N VAL A 286 -5.57 20.28 -6.69
CA VAL A 286 -6.55 21.04 -7.49
C VAL A 286 -7.51 21.85 -6.62
N ALA A 287 -7.81 21.37 -5.40
CA ALA A 287 -8.73 21.99 -4.44
C ALA A 287 -8.04 22.14 -3.08
N THR A 288 -7.57 23.36 -2.79
CA THR A 288 -6.89 23.67 -1.53
C THR A 288 -7.87 24.21 -0.46
N GLY A 289 -7.68 23.79 0.80
CA GLY A 289 -8.41 24.33 1.95
C GLY A 289 -9.93 24.11 1.89
N ARG A 290 -10.70 25.19 2.10
CA ARG A 290 -12.17 25.23 1.94
C ARG A 290 -12.52 25.65 0.50
N SER A 291 -12.05 24.91 -0.49
CA SER A 291 -12.44 25.20 -1.88
C SER A 291 -13.97 25.14 -2.00
N VAL A 292 -14.56 26.20 -2.56
CA VAL A 292 -16.00 26.36 -2.76
C VAL A 292 -16.43 25.97 -4.18
N ALA A 293 -15.46 25.66 -5.05
CA ALA A 293 -15.70 25.31 -6.44
C ALA A 293 -15.77 23.79 -6.63
N PRO A 294 -16.62 23.29 -7.55
CA PRO A 294 -16.64 21.88 -7.91
C PRO A 294 -15.27 21.42 -8.41
N ALA A 295 -14.77 20.33 -7.82
CA ALA A 295 -13.52 19.69 -8.21
C ALA A 295 -13.70 18.17 -8.16
N SER A 296 -14.76 17.66 -8.81
CA SER A 296 -14.88 16.22 -9.07
C SER A 296 -13.77 15.77 -10.03
N LEU A 297 -13.44 14.48 -10.02
CA LEU A 297 -12.50 13.90 -10.97
C LEU A 297 -12.93 14.21 -12.41
N ASP A 298 -14.22 14.07 -12.72
CA ASP A 298 -14.80 14.42 -14.02
C ASP A 298 -14.54 15.88 -14.44
N ALA A 299 -14.79 16.84 -13.54
CA ALA A 299 -14.55 18.26 -13.83
C ALA A 299 -13.06 18.55 -14.08
N VAL A 300 -12.17 17.88 -13.34
CA VAL A 300 -10.72 17.99 -13.54
C VAL A 300 -10.31 17.34 -14.87
N CYS A 301 -10.84 16.16 -15.21
CA CYS A 301 -10.58 15.50 -16.48
C CYS A 301 -10.97 16.39 -17.66
N TRP A 302 -12.18 16.96 -17.62
CA TRP A 302 -12.66 17.92 -18.62
C TRP A 302 -11.73 19.13 -18.75
N ALA A 303 -11.35 19.74 -17.63
CA ALA A 303 -10.48 20.93 -17.63
C ALA A 303 -9.07 20.64 -18.17
N LEU A 304 -8.56 19.41 -17.98
CA LEU A 304 -7.25 18.99 -18.46
C LEU A 304 -7.28 18.41 -19.88
N GLY A 305 -8.46 18.20 -20.46
CA GLY A 305 -8.63 17.59 -21.78
C GLY A 305 -8.25 16.10 -21.80
N VAL A 306 -8.42 15.38 -20.69
CA VAL A 306 -8.21 13.93 -20.60
C VAL A 306 -9.54 13.20 -20.58
N GLU A 307 -9.57 11.95 -21.03
CA GLU A 307 -10.79 11.13 -21.02
C GLU A 307 -11.25 10.90 -19.58
N SER A 308 -12.52 11.22 -19.30
CA SER A 308 -13.15 10.90 -18.03
C SER A 308 -13.58 9.43 -18.00
N PRO A 309 -13.85 8.86 -16.81
CA PRO A 309 -14.48 7.55 -16.70
C PRO A 309 -15.78 7.55 -17.51
N LYS A 310 -16.01 6.52 -18.33
CA LYS A 310 -17.18 6.47 -19.24
C LYS A 310 -18.50 6.58 -18.46
N ASP A 311 -19.43 7.37 -19.01
CA ASP A 311 -20.80 7.49 -18.53
C ASP A 311 -21.51 6.13 -18.47
N GLY A 312 -21.90 5.68 -17.28
CA GLY A 312 -22.71 4.45 -17.15
C GLY A 312 -22.97 3.96 -15.72
N MET A 313 -22.12 4.33 -14.76
CA MET A 313 -22.28 4.01 -13.34
C MET A 313 -21.83 5.22 -12.51
N SER A 314 -22.55 5.50 -11.44
CA SER A 314 -22.14 6.46 -10.40
C SER A 314 -21.91 5.73 -9.08
N GLY A 315 -21.25 6.38 -8.11
CA GLY A 315 -21.08 5.81 -6.77
C GLY A 315 -22.40 5.40 -6.08
N ALA A 316 -23.52 6.02 -6.44
CA ALA A 316 -24.84 5.65 -5.92
C ALA A 316 -25.36 4.31 -6.49
N ASP A 317 -24.87 3.89 -7.66
CA ASP A 317 -25.28 2.68 -8.36
C ASP A 317 -24.51 1.44 -7.90
N VAL A 318 -23.38 1.62 -7.20
CA VAL A 318 -22.48 0.54 -6.74
C VAL A 318 -23.20 -0.43 -5.82
N ALA A 319 -23.86 0.05 -4.76
CA ALA A 319 -24.53 -0.83 -3.80
C ALA A 319 -25.68 -1.64 -4.44
N PRO A 320 -26.58 -1.05 -5.25
CA PRO A 320 -27.56 -1.81 -6.03
C PRO A 320 -26.94 -2.83 -7.00
N ALA A 321 -25.88 -2.46 -7.74
CA ALA A 321 -25.19 -3.36 -8.66
C ALA A 321 -24.55 -4.54 -7.92
N TYR A 322 -23.96 -4.27 -6.75
CA TYR A 322 -23.32 -5.29 -5.92
C TYR A 322 -24.35 -6.29 -5.39
N ALA A 323 -25.53 -5.80 -4.96
CA ALA A 323 -26.64 -6.65 -4.54
C ALA A 323 -27.16 -7.58 -5.67
N ARG A 324 -27.04 -7.15 -6.93
CA ARG A 324 -27.37 -7.95 -8.11
C ARG A 324 -26.25 -8.89 -8.57
N GLY A 325 -25.08 -8.87 -7.90
CA GLY A 325 -23.94 -9.70 -8.27
C GLY A 325 -23.10 -9.16 -9.43
N GLU A 326 -23.30 -7.90 -9.82
CA GLU A 326 -22.68 -7.27 -11.00
C GLU A 326 -21.25 -6.76 -10.71
N LEU A 327 -20.44 -7.55 -10.00
CA LEU A 327 -19.08 -7.15 -9.58
C LEU A 327 -18.17 -6.79 -10.76
N GLY A 328 -18.31 -7.48 -11.90
CA GLY A 328 -17.54 -7.17 -13.11
C GLY A 328 -17.82 -5.77 -13.66
N ALA A 329 -19.06 -5.28 -13.54
CA ALA A 329 -19.43 -3.92 -13.94
C ALA A 329 -18.84 -2.88 -12.99
N ILE A 330 -18.92 -3.12 -11.67
CA ILE A 330 -18.32 -2.28 -10.63
C ILE A 330 -16.81 -2.17 -10.82
N ALA A 331 -16.13 -3.30 -11.04
CA ALA A 331 -14.68 -3.32 -11.27
C ALA A 331 -14.29 -2.63 -12.58
N THR A 332 -15.14 -2.68 -13.61
CA THR A 332 -14.92 -1.95 -14.87
C THR A 332 -15.06 -0.44 -14.68
N TYR A 333 -16.03 -0.01 -13.88
CA TYR A 333 -16.22 1.39 -13.50
C TYR A 333 -15.01 1.91 -12.71
N ASN A 334 -14.63 1.24 -11.61
CA ASN A 334 -13.45 1.60 -10.80
C ASN A 334 -12.14 1.60 -11.63
N ARG A 335 -11.98 0.64 -12.55
CA ARG A 335 -10.86 0.62 -13.51
C ARG A 335 -10.81 1.88 -14.40
N GLY A 336 -11.96 2.46 -14.74
CA GLY A 336 -12.06 3.75 -15.41
C GLY A 336 -11.57 4.91 -14.54
N ASP A 337 -12.00 4.95 -13.27
CA ASP A 337 -11.61 5.98 -12.29
C ASP A 337 -10.09 5.97 -12.04
N VAL A 338 -9.46 4.80 -11.98
CA VAL A 338 -7.99 4.68 -11.88
C VAL A 338 -7.27 5.19 -13.13
N ARG A 339 -7.77 4.89 -14.35
CA ARG A 339 -7.17 5.39 -15.60
C ARG A 339 -7.24 6.92 -15.68
N ALA A 340 -8.40 7.48 -15.31
CA ALA A 340 -8.59 8.92 -15.23
C ALA A 340 -7.65 9.55 -14.19
N THR A 341 -7.58 8.98 -12.98
CA THR A 341 -6.69 9.42 -11.90
C THR A 341 -5.22 9.38 -12.32
N ALA A 342 -4.78 8.34 -13.03
CA ALA A 342 -3.41 8.23 -13.55
C ALA A 342 -3.12 9.29 -14.62
N SER A 343 -4.09 9.59 -15.49
CA SER A 343 -3.95 10.64 -16.51
C SER A 343 -3.83 12.03 -15.87
N VAL A 344 -4.63 12.31 -14.83
CA VAL A 344 -4.54 13.54 -14.04
C VAL A 344 -3.18 13.60 -13.31
N TYR A 345 -2.75 12.50 -12.71
CA TYR A 345 -1.45 12.39 -12.05
C TYR A 345 -0.30 12.80 -12.96
N GLN A 346 -0.22 12.27 -14.19
CA GLN A 346 0.87 12.61 -15.10
C GLN A 346 0.88 14.11 -15.43
N ARG A 347 -0.30 14.71 -15.60
CA ARG A 347 -0.40 16.16 -15.81
C ARG A 347 0.09 16.96 -14.61
N VAL A 348 -0.30 16.57 -13.39
CA VAL A 348 0.14 17.20 -12.14
C VAL A 348 1.64 17.03 -11.91
N ARG A 349 2.18 15.82 -12.13
CA ARG A 349 3.61 15.50 -12.04
C ARG A 349 4.44 16.42 -12.92
N ASP A 350 4.06 16.53 -14.19
CA ASP A 350 4.88 17.21 -15.21
C ASP A 350 4.76 18.75 -15.14
N THR A 351 3.69 19.28 -14.56
CA THR A 351 3.40 20.72 -14.55
C THR A 351 3.47 21.37 -13.16
N VAL A 352 2.96 20.72 -12.12
CA VAL A 352 2.85 21.28 -10.76
C VAL A 352 3.99 20.79 -9.86
N LEU A 353 4.35 19.50 -9.96
CA LEU A 353 5.35 18.90 -9.07
C LEU A 353 6.79 19.03 -9.58
N ARG A 354 6.99 19.30 -10.88
CA ARG A 354 8.30 19.32 -11.54
C ARG A 354 9.40 20.12 -10.83
N PHE A 355 9.06 21.22 -10.17
CA PHE A 355 10.02 22.11 -9.51
C PHE A 355 9.90 22.14 -7.99
N ARG A 356 9.18 21.17 -7.40
CA ARG A 356 9.06 21.05 -5.96
C ARG A 356 10.23 20.25 -5.40
N ASP A 357 10.92 20.82 -4.41
CA ASP A 357 12.04 20.15 -3.75
C ASP A 357 11.62 18.90 -2.95
N ASP A 358 10.34 18.79 -2.61
CA ASP A 358 9.76 17.65 -1.87
C ASP A 358 9.15 16.56 -2.78
N TRP A 359 9.26 16.70 -4.12
CA TRP A 359 8.83 15.70 -5.11
C TRP A 359 9.99 14.83 -5.58
#